data_AF-A0A317EK46-F1
#
_entry.id   AF-A0A317EK46-F1
#
_cell.length_a   1.000
_cell.length_b   1.000
_cell.length_c   1.000
_cell.angle_alpha   90.00
_cell.angle_beta   90.00
_cell.angle_gamma   90.00
#
_symmetry.space_group_name_H-M   'P 1'
#
loop_
_entity.id
_entity.type
_entity.pdbx_description
1 polymer ?
#
loop_
_entity_poly.entity_id
_entity_poly.type
_entity_poly.pdbx_seq_one_letter_code
_entity_poly.pdbx_strand_id
1 'polypeptide(L)'
;MAGPCGDTFGKSYPSSGSLVKGNTYTVHLYIKSNTGSNKNGWVQVIINGTTVLDKSIRWTTNDAQRLINRLSFHNFRGGKDVAVWGSSQTSYIYFDDLVVNKIQ
;
A
#
# COMPACT_ATOMS: atom_id res chain seq x y z
N MET A 1 -6.15 12.75 0.52
CA MET A 1 -6.71 12.06 -0.65
C MET A 1 -7.50 13.08 -1.46
N ALA A 2 -7.24 13.16 -2.76
CA ALA A 2 -7.84 14.16 -3.66
C ALA A 2 -9.12 13.66 -4.38
N GLY A 3 -9.43 12.37 -4.31
CA GLY A 3 -10.59 11.77 -4.98
C GLY A 3 -11.24 10.64 -4.17
N PRO A 4 -12.25 9.96 -4.74
CA PRO A 4 -12.99 8.90 -4.04
C PRO A 4 -12.25 7.55 -3.98
N CYS A 5 -11.17 7.41 -4.76
CA CYS A 5 -10.33 6.23 -4.82
C CYS A 5 -8.98 6.47 -4.12
N GLY A 6 -8.19 5.41 -3.95
CA GLY A 6 -6.88 5.49 -3.31
C GLY A 6 -5.95 6.58 -3.87
N ASP A 7 -5.21 7.23 -2.98
CA ASP A 7 -4.21 8.26 -3.32
C ASP A 7 -2.87 7.59 -3.65
N THR A 8 -2.39 7.75 -4.88
CA THR A 8 -1.12 7.17 -5.32
C THR A 8 0.09 8.02 -4.98
N PHE A 9 -0.12 9.28 -4.56
CA PHE A 9 0.93 10.28 -4.39
C PHE A 9 1.80 10.51 -5.64
N GLY A 10 1.34 10.10 -6.83
CA GLY A 10 2.11 10.14 -8.07
C GLY A 10 3.37 9.26 -8.05
N LYS A 11 3.40 8.19 -7.25
CA LYS A 11 4.54 7.27 -7.13
C LYS A 11 4.26 5.95 -7.85
N SER A 12 5.32 5.36 -8.39
CA SER A 12 5.30 4.05 -9.05
C SER A 12 6.60 3.29 -8.77
N TYR A 13 6.54 1.97 -8.87
CA TYR A 13 7.71 1.11 -8.90
C TYR A 13 7.59 0.10 -10.06
N PRO A 14 8.61 -0.02 -10.92
CA PRO A 14 9.75 0.90 -11.01
C PRO A 14 9.30 2.33 -11.41
N SER A 15 10.15 3.33 -11.21
CA SER A 15 9.86 4.71 -11.64
C SER A 15 9.82 4.86 -13.17
N SER A 16 10.46 3.93 -13.89
CA SER A 16 10.39 3.76 -15.33
C SER A 16 10.46 2.27 -15.68
N GLY A 17 9.91 1.87 -16.84
CA GLY A 17 9.85 0.46 -17.25
C GLY A 17 8.66 -0.30 -16.67
N SER A 18 8.81 -1.60 -16.43
CA SER A 18 7.71 -2.49 -16.02
C SER A 18 8.16 -3.57 -15.04
N LEU A 19 7.21 -4.06 -14.24
CA LEU A 19 7.39 -5.29 -13.47
C LEU A 19 7.48 -6.50 -14.42
N VAL A 20 8.18 -7.54 -13.98
CA VAL A 20 8.41 -8.76 -14.76
C VAL A 20 7.75 -9.93 -14.04
N LYS A 21 6.95 -10.71 -14.77
CA LYS A 21 6.28 -11.90 -14.23
C LYS A 21 7.32 -12.93 -13.77
N GLY A 22 7.05 -13.63 -12.67
CA GLY A 22 7.95 -14.65 -12.12
C GLY A 22 9.06 -14.10 -11.23
N ASN A 23 9.27 -12.78 -11.18
CA ASN A 23 10.22 -12.19 -10.25
C ASN A 23 9.62 -12.05 -8.85
N THR A 24 10.44 -12.34 -7.85
CA THR A 24 10.15 -12.02 -6.45
C THR A 24 10.44 -10.54 -6.18
N TYR A 25 9.52 -9.86 -5.51
CA TYR A 25 9.67 -8.49 -5.06
C TYR A 25 9.50 -8.44 -3.54
N THR A 26 10.57 -8.11 -2.81
CA THR A 26 10.50 -7.92 -1.36
C THR A 26 9.87 -6.56 -1.07
N VAL A 27 8.73 -6.57 -0.39
CA VAL A 27 7.98 -5.35 -0.05
C VAL A 27 8.07 -5.11 1.45
N HIS A 28 8.52 -3.92 1.83
CA HIS A 28 8.49 -3.43 3.20
C HIS A 28 7.53 -2.25 3.31
N LEU A 29 6.64 -2.33 4.30
CA LEU A 29 5.64 -1.32 4.61
C LEU A 29 5.86 -0.81 6.03
N TYR A 30 5.82 0.51 6.19
CA TYR A 30 5.79 1.14 7.51
C TYR A 30 4.66 2.18 7.58
N ILE A 31 4.00 2.20 8.74
CA ILE A 31 2.88 3.09 9.01
C ILE A 31 2.98 3.63 10.44
N LYS A 32 2.62 4.90 10.60
CA LYS A 32 2.50 5.58 11.89
C LYS A 32 1.22 6.41 11.92
N SER A 33 0.40 6.21 12.95
CA SER A 33 -0.77 7.06 13.21
C SER A 33 -0.37 8.53 13.41
N ASN A 34 -1.23 9.45 12.96
CA ASN A 34 -1.12 10.86 13.35
C ASN A 34 -1.84 11.11 14.69
N THR A 35 -1.70 12.32 15.24
CA THR A 35 -2.48 12.80 16.41
C THR A 35 -3.40 13.95 16.02
N GLY A 36 -4.64 13.93 16.48
CA GLY A 36 -5.66 14.95 16.22
C GLY A 36 -5.74 15.30 14.72
N SER A 37 -5.73 16.60 14.43
CA SER A 37 -5.73 17.12 13.05
C SER A 37 -4.34 17.34 12.44
N ASN A 38 -3.27 16.86 13.09
CA ASN A 38 -1.90 17.08 12.64
C ASN A 38 -1.50 16.17 11.47
N LYS A 39 -0.58 16.63 10.63
CA LYS A 39 0.05 15.83 9.57
C LYS A 39 1.39 15.26 10.02
N ASN A 40 1.36 14.54 11.14
CA ASN A 40 2.54 13.93 11.80
C ASN A 40 2.50 12.40 11.83
N GLY A 41 1.52 11.78 11.16
CA GLY A 41 1.56 10.37 10.84
C GLY A 41 2.55 10.11 9.70
N TRP A 42 2.76 8.83 9.40
CA TRP A 42 3.76 8.43 8.42
C TRP A 42 3.26 7.26 7.57
N VAL A 43 3.70 7.25 6.31
CA VAL A 43 3.50 6.16 5.36
C VAL A 43 4.81 5.94 4.60
N GLN A 44 5.24 4.68 4.53
CA GLN A 44 6.42 4.29 3.78
C GLN A 44 6.19 2.96 3.04
N VAL A 45 6.67 2.90 1.80
CA VAL A 45 6.69 1.72 0.94
C VAL A 45 8.08 1.60 0.33
N ILE A 46 8.72 0.46 0.56
CA ILE A 46 10.02 0.10 0.00
C ILE A 46 9.85 -1.21 -0.77
N ILE A 47 10.38 -1.27 -2.00
CA ILE A 47 10.34 -2.48 -2.83
C ILE A 47 11.77 -2.79 -3.31
N ASN A 48 12.26 -3.98 -2.99
CA ASN A 48 13.65 -4.41 -3.26
C ASN A 48 14.69 -3.38 -2.76
N GLY A 49 14.47 -2.80 -1.58
CA GLY A 49 15.35 -1.77 -1.00
C GLY A 49 15.17 -0.36 -1.57
N THR A 50 14.41 -0.18 -2.65
CA THR A 50 14.12 1.15 -3.22
C THR A 50 12.92 1.80 -2.54
N THR A 51 13.11 2.99 -1.98
CA THR A 51 12.01 3.80 -1.44
C THR A 51 11.08 4.28 -2.56
N VAL A 52 9.84 3.81 -2.54
CA VAL A 52 8.78 4.19 -3.49
C VAL A 52 7.97 5.36 -2.94
N LEU A 53 7.63 5.29 -1.65
CA LEU A 53 6.89 6.30 -0.91
C LEU A 53 7.53 6.44 0.48
N ASP A 54 7.76 7.67 0.92
CA ASP A 54 8.20 7.97 2.29
C ASP A 54 7.83 9.42 2.61
N LYS A 55 6.78 9.62 3.41
CA LYS A 55 6.30 10.98 3.73
C LYS A 55 5.39 11.04 4.95
N SER A 56 5.25 12.25 5.46
CA SER A 56 4.22 12.58 6.45
C SER A 56 2.81 12.56 5.85
N ILE A 57 1.86 12.09 6.64
CA ILE A 57 0.44 11.97 6.29
C ILE A 57 -0.44 12.25 7.51
N ARG A 58 -1.70 12.57 7.24
CA ARG A 58 -2.78 12.59 8.24
C ARG A 58 -3.78 11.50 7.87
N TRP A 59 -3.85 10.46 8.68
CA TRP A 59 -4.75 9.32 8.51
C TRP A 59 -6.16 9.64 9.00
N THR A 60 -6.27 10.21 10.19
CA THR A 60 -7.54 10.50 10.83
C THR A 60 -7.56 11.92 11.41
N THR A 61 -8.75 12.40 11.74
CA THR A 61 -8.96 13.59 12.59
C THR A 61 -9.61 13.24 13.92
N ASN A 62 -10.18 12.02 14.05
CA ASN A 62 -10.74 11.49 15.27
C ASN A 62 -9.71 10.57 15.96
N ASP A 63 -9.24 10.97 17.13
CA ASP A 63 -8.24 10.23 17.90
C ASP A 63 -8.70 8.85 18.38
N ALA A 64 -10.01 8.63 18.53
CA ALA A 64 -10.57 7.33 18.88
C ALA A 64 -10.45 6.31 17.74
N GLN A 65 -10.26 6.79 16.50
CA GLN A 65 -10.13 5.96 15.30
C GLN A 65 -8.69 5.92 14.76
N ARG A 66 -7.73 6.53 15.46
CA ARG A 66 -6.36 6.73 14.93
C ARG A 66 -5.50 5.47 14.92
N LEU A 67 -5.84 4.47 15.74
CA LEU A 67 -4.98 3.31 15.96
C LEU A 67 -5.08 2.31 14.82
N ILE A 68 -3.94 1.76 14.43
CA ILE A 68 -3.86 0.61 13.52
C ILE A 68 -4.48 -0.59 14.25
N ASN A 69 -5.50 -1.20 13.66
CA ASN A 69 -6.27 -2.27 14.31
C ASN A 69 -6.31 -3.59 13.53
N ARG A 70 -5.88 -3.58 12.26
CA ARG A 70 -5.92 -4.74 11.37
C ARG A 70 -4.79 -4.67 10.35
N LEU A 71 -4.35 -5.85 9.93
CA LEU A 71 -3.53 -6.05 8.74
C LEU A 71 -4.48 -6.51 7.62
N SER A 72 -4.48 -5.82 6.47
CA SER A 72 -5.27 -6.24 5.31
C SER A 72 -4.43 -7.11 4.37
N PHE A 73 -4.93 -8.28 4.02
CA PHE A 73 -4.37 -9.15 2.97
C PHE A 73 -5.39 -9.29 1.84
N HIS A 74 -5.36 -8.36 0.89
CA HIS A 74 -6.30 -8.32 -0.23
C HIS A 74 -5.59 -8.67 -1.54
N ASN A 75 -6.10 -9.69 -2.24
CA ASN A 75 -5.64 -10.05 -3.58
C ASN A 75 -6.86 -10.26 -4.48
N PHE A 76 -7.08 -9.33 -5.39
CA PHE A 76 -8.23 -9.33 -6.30
C PHE A 76 -7.91 -8.49 -7.54
N ARG A 77 -8.63 -8.72 -8.64
CA ARG A 77 -8.61 -7.80 -9.79
C ARG A 77 -9.46 -6.57 -9.42
N GLY A 78 -8.86 -5.39 -9.46
CA GLY A 78 -9.46 -4.16 -8.96
C GLY A 78 -9.98 -3.24 -10.07
N GLY A 79 -10.66 -2.16 -9.67
CA GLY A 79 -11.49 -1.36 -10.57
C GLY A 79 -12.95 -1.84 -10.55
N LYS A 80 -13.89 -0.97 -10.92
CA LYS A 80 -15.33 -1.28 -10.80
C LYS A 80 -15.90 -2.08 -11.97
N ASP A 81 -15.15 -2.20 -13.07
CA ASP A 81 -15.67 -2.66 -14.36
C ASP A 81 -15.01 -3.98 -14.79
N VAL A 82 -15.78 -5.06 -14.79
CA VAL A 82 -15.27 -6.39 -15.16
C VAL A 82 -14.79 -6.46 -16.60
N ALA A 83 -15.35 -5.66 -17.52
CA ALA A 83 -14.95 -5.69 -18.92
C ALA A 83 -13.55 -5.09 -19.13
N VAL A 84 -13.13 -4.17 -18.25
CA VAL A 84 -11.81 -3.51 -18.32
C VAL A 84 -10.79 -4.24 -17.46
N TRP A 85 -11.19 -4.70 -16.28
CA TRP A 85 -10.27 -5.19 -15.25
C TRP A 85 -10.29 -6.72 -15.07
N GLY A 86 -11.27 -7.39 -15.65
CA GLY A 86 -11.40 -8.84 -15.63
C GLY A 86 -10.32 -9.55 -16.46
N SER A 87 -10.27 -10.87 -16.31
CA SER A 87 -9.45 -11.73 -17.16
C SER A 87 -10.20 -13.02 -17.43
N SER A 88 -10.06 -13.54 -18.65
CA SER A 88 -10.61 -14.83 -19.06
C SER A 88 -9.79 -16.03 -18.55
N GLN A 89 -8.65 -15.77 -17.90
CA GLN A 89 -7.76 -16.81 -17.41
C GLN A 89 -7.66 -16.79 -15.89
N THR A 90 -7.59 -17.98 -15.30
CA THR A 90 -7.12 -18.13 -13.93
C THR A 90 -5.67 -17.66 -13.86
N SER A 91 -5.36 -16.83 -12.87
CA SER A 91 -4.02 -16.28 -12.67
C SER A 91 -3.61 -16.45 -11.21
N TYR A 92 -2.31 -16.59 -10.99
CA TYR A 92 -1.75 -16.88 -9.67
C TYR A 92 -0.79 -15.77 -9.24
N ILE A 93 -0.83 -15.43 -7.96
CA ILE A 93 0.12 -14.55 -7.27
C ILE A 93 0.56 -15.30 -6.03
N TYR A 94 1.87 -15.33 -5.78
CA TYR A 94 2.48 -16.08 -4.68
C TYR A 94 3.05 -15.09 -3.66
N PHE A 95 2.91 -15.42 -2.38
CA PHE A 95 3.39 -14.62 -1.24
C PHE A 95 4.19 -15.54 -0.32
N ASP A 96 5.27 -15.02 0.23
CA ASP A 96 6.10 -15.75 1.20
C ASP A 96 6.78 -14.76 2.16
N ASP A 97 7.38 -15.27 3.24
CA ASP A 97 8.19 -14.52 4.22
C ASP A 97 7.47 -13.31 4.88
N LEU A 98 6.19 -13.47 5.21
CA LEU A 98 5.44 -12.43 5.92
C LEU A 98 5.96 -12.24 7.35
N VAL A 99 6.56 -11.07 7.60
CA VAL A 99 6.93 -10.60 8.94
C VAL A 99 6.11 -9.38 9.30
N VAL A 100 5.46 -9.41 10.46
CA VAL A 100 4.67 -8.29 10.98
C VAL A 100 5.14 -7.97 12.39
N ASN A 101 5.60 -6.75 12.59
CA ASN A 101 6.10 -6.29 13.87
C ASN A 101 5.34 -5.05 14.34
N LYS A 102 4.79 -5.10 15.56
CA LYS A 102 4.27 -3.92 16.24
C LYS A 102 5.45 -3.15 16.83
N ILE A 103 5.68 -1.95 16.32
CA ILE A 103 6.71 -1.04 16.84
C ILE A 103 6.12 -0.31 18.06
N GLN A 104 6.89 -0.27 19.16
CA GLN A 104 6.52 0.44 20.40
C GLN A 104 7.03 1.87 20.37
#